data_AF-A0A1R3UF60-F1
#
_entry.id   AF-A0A1R3UF60-F1
#
_cell.length_a   1.000
_cell.length_b   1.000
_cell.length_c   1.000
_cell.angle_alpha   90.00
_cell.angle_beta   90.00
_cell.angle_gamma   90.00
#
_symmetry.space_group_name_H-M   'P 1'
#
loop_
_entity.id
_entity.type
_entity.pdbx_description
1 polymer ?
#
loop_
_entity_poly.entity_id
_entity_poly.type
_entity_poly.pdbx_seq_one_letter_code
_entity_poly.pdbx_strand_id
1 'polypeptide(L)'
;MTLSPLALLREWPARTDGAALREFVFIGSRIDLPALERHVLPTAQEMGAAVTVLGAAAPGAEPAALSRSGRTLALIETTDPDPLPELTLLVGEAHVVAAFGGGAPAARTRPWTVLSGGPEGVPWALADLGAWLRLIALAPSVPAPMAERLSQVAELVEDLLLTEPVESRVRVLHDGEDSLLTQLPRGSVDELCLYAPLRGADAPTLHALARHLSPERVVLALPGDWPEEDTEQALRTLTEAGMTAEARVVPDGHPPHGGLLEWQDSEGRHALTLGSHLNTLTRTGQGTLTALVPATAPPEPAPREEDHPAGVLARSGDPGWTVEFDSGLYRVHGSFTNPVPVAARVVELLDGECEGPVLVHAQGPKAWALLVWSRPMMLLASAPRGSAWRLYRVDPPATPASRLGGEGLSQVGLVRTSAPLHRAPHRDIGAFLHTLGTDHITLLENVGFLDKPL
;
A
#
# COMPACT_ATOMS: atom_id res chain seq x y z
N MET A 1 -0.14 -3.16 1.53
CA MET A 1 0.86 -2.07 1.42
C MET A 1 0.18 -0.73 1.67
N THR A 2 0.86 0.24 2.28
CA THR A 2 0.38 1.62 2.50
C THR A 2 1.08 2.59 1.54
N LEU A 3 0.91 2.39 0.23
CA LEU A 3 1.42 3.33 -0.76
C LEU A 3 0.38 4.43 -0.96
N SER A 4 0.81 5.70 -0.86
CA SER A 4 -0.02 6.82 -1.31
C SER A 4 -0.21 6.72 -2.83
N PRO A 5 -1.42 6.85 -3.38
CA PRO A 5 -1.61 6.88 -4.83
C PRO A 5 -0.86 8.01 -5.55
N LEU A 6 -0.43 9.04 -4.82
CA LEU A 6 0.45 10.08 -5.38
C LEU A 6 1.88 9.59 -5.59
N ALA A 7 2.33 8.57 -4.85
CA ALA A 7 3.59 7.90 -5.12
C ALA A 7 3.53 7.21 -6.50
N LEU A 8 2.42 6.56 -6.84
CA LEU A 8 2.22 5.93 -8.15
C LEU A 8 2.38 6.93 -9.31
N LEU A 9 1.83 8.14 -9.16
CA LEU A 9 2.00 9.21 -10.14
C LEU A 9 3.45 9.69 -10.26
N ARG A 10 4.16 9.81 -9.14
CA ARG A 10 5.58 10.24 -9.11
C ARG A 10 6.53 9.18 -9.65
N GLU A 11 6.14 7.92 -9.58
CA GLU A 11 6.93 6.78 -10.08
C GLU A 11 6.72 6.52 -11.56
N TRP A 12 5.62 7.02 -12.14
CA TRP A 12 5.33 6.82 -13.57
C TRP A 12 6.49 7.27 -14.49
N PRO A 13 7.14 8.44 -14.30
CA PRO A 13 8.31 8.83 -15.07
C PRO A 13 9.57 7.98 -14.80
N ALA A 14 9.61 7.26 -13.67
CA ALA A 14 10.76 6.43 -13.28
C ALA A 14 10.79 5.07 -13.99
N ARG A 15 9.74 4.74 -14.75
CA ARG A 15 9.63 3.52 -15.54
C ARG A 15 10.70 3.47 -16.63
N THR A 16 11.24 2.28 -16.86
CA THR A 16 12.31 2.08 -17.85
C THR A 16 11.81 1.99 -19.29
N ASP A 17 10.50 1.83 -19.48
CA ASP A 17 9.84 1.71 -20.79
C ASP A 17 9.49 3.06 -21.43
N GLY A 18 9.56 4.16 -20.68
CA GLY A 18 9.21 5.50 -21.16
C GLY A 18 7.75 5.66 -21.58
N ALA A 19 6.84 4.80 -21.13
CA ALA A 19 5.44 4.84 -21.53
C ALA A 19 4.78 6.16 -21.09
N ALA A 20 4.23 6.90 -22.06
CA ALA A 20 3.53 8.15 -21.76
C ALA A 20 2.27 7.89 -20.94
N LEU A 21 2.05 8.71 -19.91
CA LEU A 21 0.78 8.74 -19.18
C LEU A 21 -0.23 9.52 -20.03
N ARG A 22 -1.37 8.92 -20.33
CA ARG A 22 -2.47 9.57 -21.06
C ARG A 22 -3.46 10.18 -20.08
N GLU A 23 -3.91 9.40 -19.10
CA GLU A 23 -4.93 9.84 -18.14
C GLU A 23 -4.52 9.55 -16.71
N PHE A 24 -4.76 10.55 -15.85
CA PHE A 24 -4.79 10.40 -14.41
C PHE A 24 -6.21 10.65 -13.92
N VAL A 25 -6.82 9.66 -13.27
CA VAL A 25 -8.16 9.74 -12.72
C VAL A 25 -8.10 9.59 -11.21
N PHE A 26 -8.82 10.46 -10.52
CA PHE A 26 -8.99 10.39 -9.09
C PHE A 26 -10.47 10.52 -8.72
N ILE A 27 -10.97 9.57 -7.94
CA ILE A 27 -12.34 9.56 -7.41
C ILE A 27 -12.26 9.37 -5.91
N GLY A 28 -12.97 10.19 -5.14
CA GLY A 28 -12.92 10.10 -3.68
C GLY A 28 -13.85 11.06 -2.95
N SER A 29 -14.28 10.68 -1.74
CA SER A 29 -15.15 11.52 -0.92
C SER A 29 -14.40 12.65 -0.19
N ARG A 30 -13.10 12.46 0.08
CA ARG A 30 -12.27 13.44 0.81
C ARG A 30 -11.13 13.95 -0.07
N ILE A 31 -11.47 14.90 -0.94
CA ILE A 31 -10.50 15.55 -1.84
C ILE A 31 -9.92 16.81 -1.20
N ASP A 32 -8.61 16.85 -1.02
CA ASP A 32 -7.87 18.08 -0.77
C ASP A 32 -7.56 18.77 -2.12
N LEU A 33 -8.50 19.59 -2.59
CA LEU A 33 -8.37 20.32 -3.86
C LEU A 33 -7.10 21.19 -3.92
N PRO A 34 -6.75 21.99 -2.88
CA PRO A 34 -5.49 22.73 -2.87
C PRO A 34 -4.24 21.84 -3.04
N ALA A 35 -4.19 20.68 -2.38
CA ALA A 35 -3.08 19.75 -2.54
C ALA A 35 -3.05 19.14 -3.95
N LEU A 36 -4.22 18.80 -4.50
CA LEU A 36 -4.36 18.29 -5.86
C LEU A 36 -3.89 19.31 -6.89
N GLU A 37 -4.30 20.57 -6.76
CA GLU A 37 -3.88 21.65 -7.66
C GLU A 37 -2.39 21.96 -7.57
N ARG A 38 -1.80 21.86 -6.37
CA ARG A 38 -0.39 22.19 -6.14
C ARG A 38 0.57 21.07 -6.53
N HIS A 39 0.17 19.80 -6.34
CA HIS A 39 1.10 18.67 -6.42
C HIS A 39 0.75 17.65 -7.50
N VAL A 40 -0.52 17.51 -7.85
CA VAL A 40 -0.98 16.44 -8.75
C VAL A 40 -1.15 16.97 -10.17
N LEU A 41 -1.85 18.11 -10.33
CA LEU A 41 -2.06 18.71 -11.66
C LEU A 41 -0.74 19.04 -12.38
N PRO A 42 0.26 19.70 -11.75
CA PRO A 42 1.49 20.04 -12.46
C PRO A 42 2.24 18.79 -12.90
N THR A 43 2.36 17.80 -12.00
CA THR A 43 3.05 16.52 -12.27
C THR A 43 2.40 15.78 -13.43
N ALA A 44 1.07 15.64 -13.44
CA ALA A 44 0.35 15.00 -14.54
C ALA A 44 0.47 15.78 -15.86
N GLN A 45 0.41 17.12 -15.81
CA GLN A 45 0.53 17.98 -16.99
C GLN A 45 1.94 17.96 -17.60
N GLU A 46 2.98 17.92 -16.78
CA GLU A 46 4.37 17.74 -17.23
C GLU A 46 4.56 16.43 -18.00
N MET A 47 3.80 15.39 -17.64
CA MET A 47 3.76 14.12 -18.37
C MET A 47 2.87 14.14 -19.61
N GLY A 48 2.17 15.25 -19.89
CA GLY A 48 1.20 15.35 -20.98
C GLY A 48 -0.14 14.64 -20.70
N ALA A 49 -0.35 14.18 -19.46
CA ALA A 49 -1.55 13.46 -19.09
C ALA A 49 -2.72 14.42 -18.83
N ALA A 50 -3.90 14.00 -19.26
CA ALA A 50 -5.13 14.66 -18.89
C ALA A 50 -5.61 14.19 -17.51
N VAL A 51 -6.18 15.12 -16.72
CA VAL A 51 -6.54 14.87 -15.32
C VAL A 51 -8.05 14.86 -15.15
N THR A 52 -8.59 13.79 -14.57
CA THR A 52 -10.02 13.66 -14.25
C THR A 52 -10.18 13.53 -12.74
N VAL A 53 -11.00 14.38 -12.12
CA VAL A 53 -11.21 14.39 -10.66
C VAL A 53 -12.69 14.41 -10.36
N LEU A 54 -13.22 13.36 -9.75
CA LEU A 54 -14.59 13.31 -9.23
C LEU A 54 -14.56 13.28 -7.70
N GLY A 55 -14.98 14.38 -7.08
CA GLY A 55 -15.01 14.52 -5.64
C GLY A 55 -16.41 14.65 -5.07
N ALA A 56 -16.48 14.59 -3.75
CA ALA A 56 -17.70 14.92 -3.03
C ALA A 56 -17.63 16.35 -2.44
N ALA A 57 -18.74 17.08 -2.53
CA ALA A 57 -18.98 18.37 -1.90
C ALA A 57 -19.83 18.19 -0.64
N ALA A 58 -19.89 19.22 0.22
CA ALA A 58 -20.72 19.16 1.42
C ALA A 58 -22.21 18.89 1.10
N PRO A 59 -22.98 18.29 2.03
CA PRO A 59 -24.41 18.09 1.83
C PRO A 59 -25.13 19.41 1.54
N GLY A 60 -26.06 19.39 0.59
CA GLY A 60 -26.80 20.56 0.10
C GLY A 60 -26.03 21.44 -0.88
N ALA A 61 -24.81 21.08 -1.28
CA ALA A 61 -24.06 21.81 -2.31
C ALA A 61 -24.52 21.39 -3.71
N GLU A 62 -24.76 22.38 -4.58
CA GLU A 62 -25.02 22.13 -6.00
C GLU A 62 -23.81 21.47 -6.68
N PRO A 63 -24.02 20.46 -7.55
CA PRO A 63 -22.94 19.86 -8.31
C PRO A 63 -22.19 20.90 -9.12
N ALA A 64 -20.87 20.88 -9.03
CA ALA A 64 -20.00 21.82 -9.74
C ALA A 64 -19.09 21.05 -10.69
N ALA A 65 -18.99 21.47 -11.95
CA ALA A 65 -18.07 20.89 -12.92
C ALA A 65 -17.23 21.97 -13.61
N LEU A 66 -15.96 21.65 -13.81
CA LEU A 66 -15.01 22.42 -14.58
C LEU A 66 -14.38 21.50 -15.63
N SER A 67 -14.62 21.79 -16.91
CA SER A 67 -13.93 21.12 -18.01
C SER A 67 -13.07 22.13 -18.77
N ARG A 68 -11.79 21.81 -18.94
CA ARG A 68 -10.80 22.56 -19.74
C ARG A 68 -9.92 21.56 -20.48
N SER A 69 -9.17 22.03 -21.48
CA SER A 69 -8.20 21.18 -22.19
C SER A 69 -7.29 20.45 -21.20
N GLY A 70 -7.28 19.11 -21.26
CA GLY A 70 -6.48 18.26 -20.39
C GLY A 70 -6.91 18.19 -18.92
N ARG A 71 -8.09 18.74 -18.54
CA ARG A 71 -8.61 18.56 -17.18
C ARG A 71 -10.14 18.61 -17.08
N THR A 72 -10.70 17.68 -16.33
CA THR A 72 -12.12 17.65 -15.97
C THR A 72 -12.22 17.41 -14.46
N LEU A 73 -12.79 18.37 -13.74
CA LEU A 73 -13.07 18.24 -12.31
C LEU A 73 -14.58 18.36 -12.09
N ALA A 74 -15.12 17.51 -11.23
CA ALA A 74 -16.48 17.63 -10.76
C ALA A 74 -16.56 17.35 -9.26
N LEU A 75 -17.42 18.08 -8.57
CA LEU A 75 -17.83 17.79 -7.21
C LEU A 75 -19.33 17.49 -7.21
N ILE A 76 -19.71 16.38 -6.60
CA ILE A 76 -21.10 15.96 -6.42
C ILE A 76 -21.46 15.99 -4.94
N GLU A 77 -22.72 16.19 -4.60
CA GLU A 77 -23.16 16.23 -3.20
C GLU A 77 -22.80 14.94 -2.44
N THR A 78 -22.26 15.05 -1.22
CA THR A 78 -22.14 13.89 -0.32
C THR A 78 -23.52 13.42 0.13
N THR A 79 -23.79 12.13 -0.04
CA THR A 79 -24.89 11.42 0.62
C THR A 79 -24.36 10.61 1.80
N ASP A 80 -25.22 10.18 2.72
CA ASP A 80 -24.89 9.16 3.73
C ASP A 80 -25.43 7.80 3.26
N PRO A 81 -24.56 6.82 2.96
CA PRO A 81 -23.12 6.81 3.18
C PRO A 81 -22.37 7.51 2.03
N ASP A 82 -21.08 7.80 2.26
CA ASP A 82 -20.20 8.50 1.32
C ASP A 82 -20.39 7.95 -0.11
N PRO A 83 -20.76 8.79 -1.10
CA PRO A 83 -21.25 8.32 -2.40
C PRO A 83 -20.13 7.84 -3.33
N LEU A 84 -18.87 8.09 -2.99
CA LEU A 84 -17.74 7.84 -3.87
C LEU A 84 -16.74 6.89 -3.23
N PRO A 85 -16.34 5.82 -3.93
CA PRO A 85 -15.20 5.02 -3.52
C PRO A 85 -13.91 5.82 -3.71
N GLU A 86 -12.84 5.35 -3.06
CA GLU A 86 -11.52 5.95 -3.20
C GLU A 86 -10.76 5.17 -4.27
N LEU A 87 -10.63 5.77 -5.46
CA LEU A 87 -9.99 5.20 -6.63
C LEU A 87 -8.95 6.18 -7.17
N THR A 88 -7.76 5.66 -7.47
CA THR A 88 -6.79 6.34 -8.32
C THR A 88 -6.46 5.45 -9.51
N LEU A 89 -6.54 5.99 -10.72
CA LEU A 89 -6.32 5.24 -11.95
C LEU A 89 -5.37 6.01 -12.87
N LEU A 90 -4.29 5.35 -13.28
CA LEU A 90 -3.31 5.84 -14.23
C LEU A 90 -3.42 4.99 -15.49
N VAL A 91 -3.65 5.64 -16.63
CA VAL A 91 -3.80 4.99 -17.93
C VAL A 91 -2.77 5.55 -18.89
N GLY A 92 -1.87 4.70 -19.37
CA GLY A 92 -0.88 5.02 -20.39
C GLY A 92 -1.19 4.33 -21.71
N GLU A 93 -0.22 4.36 -22.65
CA GLU A 93 -0.42 3.76 -23.97
C GLU A 93 -0.53 2.23 -23.95
N ALA A 94 0.20 1.58 -23.05
CA ALA A 94 0.29 0.12 -22.94
C ALA A 94 0.23 -0.34 -21.48
N HIS A 95 -0.10 0.56 -20.54
CA HIS A 95 -0.02 0.32 -19.12
C HIS A 95 -1.22 0.91 -18.39
N VAL A 96 -1.65 0.23 -17.35
CA VAL A 96 -2.72 0.69 -16.47
C VAL A 96 -2.36 0.37 -15.03
N VAL A 97 -2.61 1.31 -14.13
CA VAL A 97 -2.46 1.11 -12.68
C VAL A 97 -3.72 1.62 -12.00
N ALA A 98 -4.44 0.76 -11.31
CA ALA A 98 -5.64 1.08 -10.54
C ALA A 98 -5.40 0.80 -9.05
N ALA A 99 -5.54 1.82 -8.22
CA ALA A 99 -5.43 1.72 -6.78
C ALA A 99 -6.81 1.92 -6.14
N PHE A 100 -7.25 0.94 -5.37
CA PHE A 100 -8.52 0.89 -4.65
C PHE A 100 -8.23 1.03 -3.17
N GLY A 101 -8.84 2.00 -2.49
CA GLY A 101 -8.39 2.36 -1.15
C GLY A 101 -9.46 2.76 -0.17
N GLY A 102 -8.97 3.05 1.03
CA GLY A 102 -9.80 3.44 2.17
C GLY A 102 -9.82 4.93 2.48
N GLY A 103 -9.16 5.84 1.74
CA GLY A 103 -9.30 7.28 2.01
C GLY A 103 -8.54 8.22 1.08
N ALA A 104 -8.38 9.49 1.50
CA ALA A 104 -7.76 10.52 0.67
C ALA A 104 -6.35 10.12 0.18
N PRO A 105 -5.98 10.39 -1.08
CA PRO A 105 -4.75 9.91 -1.69
C PRO A 105 -3.47 10.46 -1.03
N ALA A 106 -3.56 11.59 -0.33
CA ALA A 106 -2.45 12.13 0.46
C ALA A 106 -2.28 11.44 1.84
N ALA A 107 -3.24 10.61 2.27
CA ALA A 107 -3.19 9.93 3.56
C ALA A 107 -2.22 8.74 3.50
N ARG A 108 -1.16 8.80 4.31
CA ARG A 108 -0.09 7.79 4.36
C ARG A 108 -0.44 6.50 5.10
N THR A 109 -1.59 6.46 5.78
CA THR A 109 -1.92 5.43 6.77
C THR A 109 -3.15 4.58 6.42
N ARG A 110 -3.56 4.55 5.15
CA ARG A 110 -4.71 3.74 4.72
C ARG A 110 -4.32 2.65 3.73
N PRO A 111 -4.98 1.48 3.78
CA PRO A 111 -4.68 0.40 2.85
C PRO A 111 -5.11 0.79 1.44
N TRP A 112 -4.25 0.44 0.48
CA TRP A 112 -4.55 0.48 -0.93
C TRP A 112 -4.24 -0.88 -1.53
N THR A 113 -5.18 -1.42 -2.30
CA THR A 113 -4.94 -2.53 -3.20
C THR A 113 -4.61 -1.95 -4.57
N VAL A 114 -3.45 -2.31 -5.11
CA VAL A 114 -2.97 -1.80 -6.41
C VAL A 114 -2.98 -2.94 -7.42
N LEU A 115 -3.73 -2.76 -8.50
CA LEU A 115 -3.71 -3.61 -9.67
C LEU A 115 -2.93 -2.91 -10.77
N SER A 116 -2.06 -3.65 -11.45
CA SER A 116 -1.28 -3.11 -12.56
C SER A 116 -1.32 -4.04 -13.75
N GLY A 117 -1.39 -3.46 -14.94
CA GLY A 117 -1.33 -4.13 -16.22
C GLY A 117 -0.31 -3.45 -17.13
N GLY A 118 0.24 -4.23 -18.06
CA GLY A 118 1.27 -3.79 -18.99
C GLY A 118 1.38 -4.69 -20.23
N PRO A 119 2.46 -4.55 -21.01
CA PRO A 119 2.76 -5.40 -22.17
C PRO A 119 2.88 -6.89 -21.85
N GLU A 120 3.17 -7.23 -20.60
CA GLU A 120 3.24 -8.63 -20.13
C GLU A 120 1.86 -9.19 -19.76
N GLY A 121 0.82 -8.34 -19.77
CA GLY A 121 -0.55 -8.73 -19.45
C GLY A 121 -1.32 -7.66 -18.71
N VAL A 122 -2.62 -7.58 -18.96
CA VAL A 122 -3.57 -6.72 -18.26
C VAL A 122 -4.56 -7.60 -17.48
N PRO A 123 -4.70 -7.43 -16.15
CA PRO A 123 -5.60 -8.26 -15.36
C PRO A 123 -7.06 -8.14 -15.82
N TRP A 124 -7.71 -9.28 -16.06
CA TRP A 124 -9.13 -9.32 -16.46
C TRP A 124 -10.06 -8.60 -15.48
N ALA A 125 -9.69 -8.54 -14.20
CA ALA A 125 -10.41 -7.80 -13.17
C ALA A 125 -10.62 -6.30 -13.51
N LEU A 126 -9.81 -5.72 -14.39
CA LEU A 126 -9.99 -4.33 -14.83
C LEU A 126 -11.17 -4.15 -15.80
N ALA A 127 -11.74 -5.23 -16.35
CA ALA A 127 -13.00 -5.18 -17.09
C ALA A 127 -14.14 -4.65 -16.20
N ASP A 128 -14.24 -5.15 -14.97
CA ASP A 128 -15.27 -4.74 -14.00
C ASP A 128 -15.07 -3.27 -13.58
N LEU A 129 -13.82 -2.78 -13.54
CA LEU A 129 -13.54 -1.35 -13.35
C LEU A 129 -14.07 -0.50 -14.52
N GLY A 130 -13.85 -0.93 -15.76
CA GLY A 130 -14.40 -0.27 -16.95
C GLY A 130 -15.92 -0.24 -16.94
N ALA A 131 -16.56 -1.37 -16.61
CA ALA A 131 -18.01 -1.47 -16.46
C ALA A 131 -18.54 -0.51 -15.38
N TRP A 132 -17.87 -0.46 -14.23
CA TRP A 132 -18.22 0.46 -13.15
C TRP A 132 -18.07 1.94 -13.54
N LEU A 133 -16.99 2.31 -14.25
CA LEU A 133 -16.82 3.69 -14.74
C LEU A 133 -17.98 4.13 -15.64
N ARG A 134 -18.46 3.24 -16.51
CA ARG A 134 -19.65 3.50 -17.34
C ARG A 134 -20.92 3.60 -16.50
N LEU A 135 -21.07 2.75 -15.48
CA LEU A 135 -22.20 2.80 -14.56
C LEU A 135 -22.28 4.13 -13.81
N ILE A 136 -21.16 4.60 -13.24
CA ILE A 136 -21.09 5.90 -12.55
C ILE A 136 -21.34 7.06 -13.49
N ALA A 137 -20.87 6.98 -14.74
CA ALA A 137 -21.16 8.01 -15.74
C ALA A 137 -22.66 8.21 -15.99
N LEU A 138 -23.50 7.20 -15.72
CA LEU A 138 -24.95 7.27 -15.85
C LEU A 138 -25.65 7.80 -14.60
N ALA A 139 -24.92 8.00 -13.49
CA ALA A 139 -25.52 8.47 -12.25
C ALA A 139 -26.06 9.90 -12.42
N PRO A 140 -27.31 10.20 -12.00
CA PRO A 140 -27.92 11.53 -12.18
C PRO A 140 -27.16 12.67 -11.51
N SER A 141 -26.39 12.37 -10.46
CA SER A 141 -25.55 13.33 -9.73
C SER A 141 -24.29 13.72 -10.51
N VAL A 142 -23.85 12.93 -11.50
CA VAL A 142 -22.62 13.17 -12.24
C VAL A 142 -22.87 14.14 -13.40
N PRO A 143 -22.20 15.31 -13.44
CA PRO A 143 -22.40 16.28 -14.51
C PRO A 143 -21.97 15.72 -15.88
N ALA A 144 -22.68 16.11 -16.95
CA ALA A 144 -22.46 15.58 -18.31
C ALA A 144 -20.98 15.61 -18.79
N PRO A 145 -20.19 16.68 -18.58
CA PRO A 145 -18.78 16.69 -18.96
C PRO A 145 -17.93 15.65 -18.20
N MET A 146 -18.30 15.32 -16.97
CA MET A 146 -17.65 14.27 -16.19
C MET A 146 -18.11 12.89 -16.67
N ALA A 147 -19.41 12.70 -16.94
CA ALA A 147 -19.95 11.44 -17.46
C ALA A 147 -19.31 11.03 -18.80
N GLU A 148 -19.21 11.96 -19.74
CA GLU A 148 -18.52 11.75 -21.01
C GLU A 148 -17.06 11.33 -20.77
N ARG A 149 -16.41 12.00 -19.82
CA ARG A 149 -15.01 11.74 -19.51
C ARG A 149 -14.77 10.37 -18.87
N LEU A 150 -15.60 9.97 -17.92
CA LEU A 150 -15.53 8.65 -17.30
C LEU A 150 -15.79 7.54 -18.34
N SER A 151 -16.70 7.76 -19.28
CA SER A 151 -16.96 6.84 -20.39
C SER A 151 -15.75 6.68 -21.32
N GLN A 152 -15.06 7.77 -21.65
CA GLN A 152 -13.82 7.74 -22.43
C GLN A 152 -12.70 6.99 -21.69
N VAL A 153 -12.56 7.21 -20.38
CA VAL A 153 -11.56 6.48 -19.57
C VAL A 153 -11.88 4.98 -19.54
N ALA A 154 -13.17 4.62 -19.43
CA ALA A 154 -13.57 3.22 -19.48
C ALA A 154 -13.17 2.55 -20.80
N GLU A 155 -13.34 3.24 -21.93
CA GLU A 155 -12.90 2.78 -23.25
C GLU A 155 -11.38 2.58 -23.30
N LEU A 156 -10.58 3.50 -22.74
CA LEU A 156 -9.13 3.35 -22.69
C LEU A 156 -8.68 2.13 -21.87
N VAL A 157 -9.36 1.85 -20.75
CA VAL A 157 -9.08 0.66 -19.92
C VAL A 157 -9.45 -0.62 -20.68
N GLU A 158 -10.58 -0.62 -21.37
CA GLU A 158 -11.05 -1.74 -22.18
C GLU A 158 -10.12 -2.02 -23.37
N ASP A 159 -9.69 -0.99 -24.09
CA ASP A 159 -8.73 -1.12 -25.19
C ASP A 159 -7.41 -1.74 -24.72
N LEU A 160 -6.89 -1.30 -23.56
CA LEU A 160 -5.70 -1.90 -22.95
C LEU A 160 -5.92 -3.36 -22.58
N LEU A 161 -7.06 -3.68 -21.96
CA LEU A 161 -7.38 -5.05 -21.58
C LEU A 161 -7.42 -5.99 -22.79
N LEU A 162 -7.95 -5.52 -23.92
CA LEU A 162 -8.06 -6.30 -25.15
C LEU A 162 -6.71 -6.55 -25.83
N THR A 163 -5.63 -5.89 -25.41
CA THR A 163 -4.29 -6.13 -25.99
C THR A 163 -3.69 -7.47 -25.58
N GLU A 164 -3.69 -7.77 -24.28
CA GLU A 164 -3.13 -9.01 -23.71
C GLU A 164 -3.83 -9.33 -22.37
N PRO A 165 -5.06 -9.87 -22.38
CA PRO A 165 -5.81 -10.14 -21.16
C PRO A 165 -5.20 -11.31 -20.38
N VAL A 166 -5.03 -11.13 -19.08
CA VAL A 166 -4.54 -12.18 -18.18
C VAL A 166 -5.59 -12.51 -17.13
N GLU A 167 -5.97 -13.78 -17.06
CA GLU A 167 -6.80 -14.31 -15.98
C GLU A 167 -6.00 -14.29 -14.67
N SER A 168 -6.65 -13.84 -13.59
CA SER A 168 -6.06 -13.83 -12.26
C SER A 168 -7.14 -14.11 -11.22
N ARG A 169 -6.73 -14.48 -10.01
CA ARG A 169 -7.65 -14.65 -8.87
C ARG A 169 -8.12 -13.32 -8.28
N VAL A 170 -7.65 -12.20 -8.82
CA VAL A 170 -8.08 -10.87 -8.42
C VAL A 170 -9.45 -10.58 -9.02
N ARG A 171 -10.32 -9.92 -8.25
CA ARG A 171 -11.60 -9.41 -8.72
C ARG A 171 -11.78 -7.96 -8.32
N VAL A 172 -12.37 -7.16 -9.19
CA VAL A 172 -12.92 -5.85 -8.83
C VAL A 172 -14.41 -6.04 -8.65
N LEU A 173 -14.93 -5.59 -7.51
CA LEU A 173 -16.35 -5.74 -7.17
C LEU A 173 -16.98 -4.37 -7.06
N HIS A 174 -18.23 -4.24 -7.50
CA HIS A 174 -18.99 -3.01 -7.41
C HIS A 174 -20.46 -3.28 -7.12
N ASP A 175 -21.17 -2.34 -6.49
CA ASP A 175 -22.53 -2.56 -5.99
C ASP A 175 -23.65 -2.29 -7.00
N GLY A 176 -23.36 -2.37 -8.30
CA GLY A 176 -24.22 -1.85 -9.36
C GLY A 176 -25.58 -2.55 -9.45
N GLU A 177 -25.54 -3.87 -9.70
CA GLU A 177 -26.74 -4.72 -9.76
C GLU A 177 -26.95 -5.49 -8.46
N ASP A 178 -25.85 -6.01 -7.91
CA ASP A 178 -25.82 -6.86 -6.73
C ASP A 178 -25.00 -6.21 -5.62
N SER A 179 -25.29 -6.53 -4.36
CA SER A 179 -24.48 -6.02 -3.25
C SER A 179 -23.11 -6.68 -3.24
N LEU A 180 -22.10 -5.97 -2.73
CA LEU A 180 -20.74 -6.52 -2.65
C LEU A 180 -20.71 -7.85 -1.88
N LEU A 181 -21.49 -7.96 -0.80
CA LEU A 181 -21.60 -9.18 -0.01
C LEU A 181 -22.05 -10.38 -0.86
N THR A 182 -23.04 -10.20 -1.73
CA THR A 182 -23.54 -11.30 -2.57
C THR A 182 -22.54 -11.77 -3.61
N GLN A 183 -21.56 -10.94 -3.96
CA GLN A 183 -20.49 -11.26 -4.89
C GLN A 183 -19.29 -11.98 -4.23
N LEU A 184 -19.23 -11.99 -2.89
CA LEU A 184 -18.24 -12.74 -2.13
C LEU A 184 -18.58 -14.24 -2.11
N PRO A 185 -17.57 -15.13 -1.99
CA PRO A 185 -17.79 -16.55 -1.77
C PRO A 185 -18.76 -16.81 -0.61
N ARG A 186 -19.63 -17.82 -0.77
CA ARG A 186 -20.55 -18.30 0.27
C ARG A 186 -20.03 -19.60 0.86
N GLY A 187 -20.15 -19.75 2.16
CA GLY A 187 -19.73 -20.96 2.87
C GLY A 187 -18.92 -20.63 4.10
N SER A 188 -18.53 -21.65 4.86
CA SER A 188 -17.71 -21.51 6.06
C SER A 188 -16.28 -21.10 5.72
N VAL A 189 -15.74 -20.16 6.48
CA VAL A 189 -14.33 -19.77 6.45
C VAL A 189 -13.68 -20.12 7.80
N ASP A 190 -12.40 -20.47 7.77
CA ASP A 190 -11.65 -20.84 8.97
C ASP A 190 -11.48 -19.63 9.91
N GLU A 191 -11.17 -18.48 9.32
CA GLU A 191 -10.92 -17.23 10.05
C GLU A 191 -11.47 -16.05 9.25
N LEU A 192 -12.19 -15.14 9.92
CA LEU A 192 -12.55 -13.82 9.44
C LEU A 192 -11.83 -12.77 10.28
N CYS A 193 -10.97 -11.96 9.66
CA CYS A 193 -10.26 -10.87 10.30
C CYS A 193 -10.84 -9.52 9.86
N LEU A 194 -11.27 -8.72 10.84
CA LEU A 194 -11.82 -7.39 10.67
C LEU A 194 -10.84 -6.38 11.24
N TYR A 195 -10.41 -5.41 10.44
CA TYR A 195 -9.45 -4.40 10.88
C TYR A 195 -10.17 -3.22 11.52
N ALA A 196 -9.67 -2.73 12.65
CA ALA A 196 -10.20 -1.56 13.33
C ALA A 196 -9.67 -0.24 12.73
N PRO A 197 -10.41 0.87 12.87
CA PRO A 197 -11.80 0.96 13.34
C PRO A 197 -12.79 0.38 12.34
N LEU A 198 -13.82 -0.32 12.84
CA LEU A 198 -14.96 -0.84 12.07
C LEU A 198 -15.90 0.28 11.59
N ARG A 199 -15.39 1.26 10.84
CA ARG A 199 -16.16 2.44 10.45
C ARG A 199 -17.37 2.04 9.61
N GLY A 200 -18.51 2.63 9.94
CA GLY A 200 -19.77 2.33 9.27
C GLY A 200 -20.25 0.89 9.45
N ALA A 201 -19.66 0.10 10.35
CA ALA A 201 -20.20 -1.19 10.70
C ALA A 201 -21.40 -1.02 11.62
N ASP A 202 -22.52 -1.61 11.23
CA ASP A 202 -23.70 -1.77 12.08
C ASP A 202 -23.94 -3.26 12.34
N ALA A 203 -24.68 -3.57 13.42
CA ALA A 203 -24.98 -4.95 13.78
C ALA A 203 -25.67 -5.73 12.62
N PRO A 204 -26.61 -5.15 11.84
CA PRO A 204 -27.19 -5.84 10.69
C PRO A 204 -26.18 -6.23 9.60
N THR A 205 -25.24 -5.33 9.24
CA THR A 205 -24.22 -5.60 8.22
C THR A 205 -23.26 -6.67 8.70
N LEU A 206 -22.78 -6.56 9.95
CA LEU A 206 -21.91 -7.57 10.54
C LEU A 206 -22.63 -8.92 10.62
N HIS A 207 -23.89 -8.94 11.06
CA HIS A 207 -24.68 -10.17 11.10
C HIS A 207 -24.84 -10.80 9.71
N ALA A 208 -25.10 -9.98 8.68
CA ALA A 208 -25.18 -10.46 7.29
C ALA A 208 -23.85 -11.05 6.82
N LEU A 209 -22.73 -10.41 7.15
CA LEU A 209 -21.38 -10.90 6.84
C LEU A 209 -21.08 -12.24 7.55
N ALA A 210 -21.36 -12.34 8.86
CA ALA A 210 -21.24 -13.59 9.62
C ALA A 210 -22.07 -14.71 9.00
N ARG A 211 -23.32 -14.42 8.63
CA ARG A 211 -24.19 -15.42 8.03
C ARG A 211 -23.71 -15.87 6.65
N HIS A 212 -23.12 -14.96 5.86
CA HIS A 212 -22.64 -15.26 4.51
C HIS A 212 -21.35 -16.07 4.50
N LEU A 213 -20.40 -15.74 5.38
CA LEU A 213 -19.09 -16.39 5.49
C LEU A 213 -19.00 -17.47 6.58
N SER A 214 -20.00 -17.57 7.45
CA SER A 214 -20.08 -18.55 8.56
C SER A 214 -18.72 -18.86 9.22
N PRO A 215 -18.00 -17.83 9.74
CA PRO A 215 -16.62 -17.99 10.19
C PRO A 215 -16.52 -18.87 11.43
N GLU A 216 -15.55 -19.79 11.47
CA GLU A 216 -15.24 -20.56 12.68
C GLU A 216 -14.58 -19.69 13.75
N ARG A 217 -13.72 -18.77 13.31
CA ARG A 217 -13.03 -17.80 14.17
C ARG A 217 -13.21 -16.38 13.64
N VAL A 218 -13.45 -15.43 14.54
CA VAL A 218 -13.45 -13.99 14.22
C VAL A 218 -12.32 -13.30 14.97
N VAL A 219 -11.53 -12.50 14.26
CA VAL A 219 -10.42 -11.71 14.84
C VAL A 219 -10.69 -10.23 14.59
N LEU A 220 -10.63 -9.42 15.65
CA LEU A 220 -10.59 -7.98 15.55
C LEU A 220 -9.12 -7.53 15.56
N ALA A 221 -8.61 -7.14 14.39
CA ALA A 221 -7.24 -6.64 14.21
C ALA A 221 -7.15 -5.17 14.64
N LEU A 222 -6.28 -4.88 15.62
CA LEU A 222 -6.15 -3.58 16.27
C LEU A 222 -4.79 -2.92 16.00
N PRO A 223 -4.74 -1.61 15.72
CA PRO A 223 -3.50 -0.84 15.82
C PRO A 223 -2.85 -0.95 17.20
N GLY A 224 -1.52 -0.85 17.29
CA GLY A 224 -0.79 -0.95 18.55
C GLY A 224 -1.14 0.14 19.59
N ASP A 225 -1.56 1.32 19.13
CA ASP A 225 -1.97 2.46 19.95
C ASP A 225 -3.49 2.59 20.10
N TRP A 226 -4.26 1.56 19.72
CA TRP A 226 -5.72 1.62 19.72
C TRP A 226 -6.28 1.67 21.16
N PRO A 227 -7.16 2.63 21.50
CA PRO A 227 -7.68 2.76 22.86
C PRO A 227 -8.45 1.51 23.34
N GLU A 228 -8.30 1.17 24.62
CA GLU A 228 -9.00 0.02 25.23
C GLU A 228 -10.53 0.22 25.19
N GLU A 229 -11.02 1.43 25.50
CA GLU A 229 -12.45 1.76 25.43
C GLU A 229 -13.03 1.54 24.02
N ASP A 230 -12.28 1.90 22.98
CA ASP A 230 -12.67 1.70 21.58
C ASP A 230 -12.61 0.22 21.18
N THR A 231 -11.65 -0.53 21.73
CA THR A 231 -11.56 -1.99 21.57
C THR A 231 -12.79 -2.67 22.15
N GLU A 232 -13.15 -2.37 23.38
CA GLU A 232 -14.34 -2.93 24.02
C GLU A 232 -15.61 -2.56 23.26
N GLN A 233 -15.71 -1.32 22.77
CA GLN A 233 -16.86 -0.89 21.98
C GLN A 233 -17.00 -1.69 20.68
N ALA A 234 -15.90 -1.91 19.96
CA ALA A 234 -15.92 -2.73 18.75
C ALA A 234 -16.29 -4.19 19.05
N LEU A 235 -15.77 -4.78 20.13
CA LEU A 235 -16.13 -6.13 20.58
C LEU A 235 -17.61 -6.24 20.98
N ARG A 236 -18.17 -5.21 21.64
CA ARG A 236 -19.61 -5.14 21.94
C ARG A 236 -20.44 -5.15 20.66
N THR A 237 -20.09 -4.33 19.67
CA THR A 237 -20.79 -4.29 18.37
C THR A 237 -20.72 -5.63 17.63
N LEU A 238 -19.60 -6.34 17.69
CA LEU A 238 -19.48 -7.70 17.14
C LEU A 238 -20.36 -8.70 17.90
N THR A 239 -20.40 -8.60 19.22
CA THR A 239 -21.25 -9.45 20.08
C THR A 239 -22.73 -9.24 19.79
N GLU A 240 -23.16 -7.97 19.63
CA GLU A 240 -24.53 -7.62 19.23
C GLU A 240 -24.92 -8.18 17.86
N ALA A 241 -23.94 -8.32 16.95
CA ALA A 241 -24.13 -8.97 15.65
C ALA A 241 -24.14 -10.51 15.71
N GLY A 242 -23.88 -11.10 16.89
CA GLY A 242 -23.78 -12.54 17.11
C GLY A 242 -22.39 -13.13 16.80
N MET A 243 -21.35 -12.29 16.71
CA MET A 243 -19.97 -12.73 16.53
C MET A 243 -19.22 -12.69 17.87
N THR A 244 -18.53 -13.77 18.22
CA THR A 244 -17.50 -13.75 19.28
C THR A 244 -16.15 -13.55 18.61
N ALA A 245 -15.46 -12.46 18.95
CA ALA A 245 -14.20 -12.09 18.33
C ALA A 245 -13.06 -11.98 19.35
N GLU A 246 -11.86 -12.36 18.91
CA GLU A 246 -10.63 -12.15 19.67
C GLU A 246 -9.94 -10.88 19.18
N ALA A 247 -9.62 -9.97 20.11
CA ALA A 247 -8.81 -8.80 19.81
C ALA A 247 -7.34 -9.20 19.63
N ARG A 248 -6.72 -8.77 18.53
CA ARG A 248 -5.31 -9.01 18.23
C ARG A 248 -4.65 -7.74 17.73
N VAL A 249 -3.57 -7.32 18.39
CA VAL A 249 -2.74 -6.21 17.92
C VAL A 249 -2.02 -6.63 16.64
N VAL A 250 -2.12 -5.82 15.60
CA VAL A 250 -1.38 -6.04 14.34
C VAL A 250 0.02 -5.44 14.42
N PRO A 251 1.03 -6.06 13.79
CA PRO A 251 2.38 -5.51 13.73
C PRO A 251 2.40 -4.13 13.08
N ASP A 252 3.35 -3.29 13.49
CA ASP A 252 3.60 -1.99 12.86
C ASP A 252 3.79 -2.14 11.34
N GLY A 253 3.21 -1.21 10.58
CA GLY A 253 3.14 -1.27 9.12
C GLY A 253 1.88 -1.95 8.55
N HIS A 254 1.03 -2.54 9.39
CA HIS A 254 -0.32 -2.93 8.98
C HIS A 254 -1.29 -1.73 9.04
N PRO A 255 -2.22 -1.62 8.08
CA PRO A 255 -3.12 -0.48 7.99
C PRO A 255 -3.97 -0.34 9.27
N PRO A 256 -3.88 0.79 10.00
CA PRO A 256 -4.63 1.00 11.23
C PRO A 256 -6.10 1.42 10.98
N HIS A 257 -6.71 0.87 9.92
CA HIS A 257 -8.01 1.35 9.43
C HIS A 257 -8.92 0.24 8.94
N GLY A 258 -10.19 0.24 9.36
CA GLY A 258 -11.20 -0.75 8.94
C GLY A 258 -11.81 -0.53 7.57
N GLY A 259 -10.95 -0.32 6.59
CA GLY A 259 -11.25 -0.53 5.16
C GLY A 259 -10.69 -1.86 4.66
N LEU A 260 -10.30 -2.77 5.54
CA LEU A 260 -9.72 -4.06 5.17
C LEU A 260 -10.48 -5.18 5.89
N LEU A 261 -10.88 -6.18 5.12
CA LEU A 261 -11.30 -7.48 5.63
C LEU A 261 -10.40 -8.54 5.04
N GLU A 262 -10.05 -9.52 5.85
CA GLU A 262 -9.40 -10.73 5.38
C GLU A 262 -10.20 -11.95 5.81
N TRP A 263 -10.20 -13.00 5.00
CA TRP A 263 -10.67 -14.30 5.43
C TRP A 263 -9.80 -15.41 4.87
N GLN A 264 -9.87 -16.57 5.50
CA GLN A 264 -9.15 -17.76 5.09
C GLN A 264 -10.12 -18.92 4.88
N ASP A 265 -9.98 -19.59 3.74
CA ASP A 265 -10.72 -20.79 3.39
C ASP A 265 -9.79 -21.85 2.77
N SER A 266 -10.36 -22.93 2.24
CA SER A 266 -9.61 -24.03 1.60
C SER A 266 -8.81 -23.61 0.37
N GLU A 267 -9.14 -22.49 -0.26
CA GLU A 267 -8.44 -21.98 -1.46
C GLU A 267 -7.30 -21.02 -1.12
N GLY A 268 -7.29 -20.50 0.10
CA GLY A 268 -6.23 -19.65 0.65
C GLY A 268 -6.78 -18.50 1.49
N ARG A 269 -5.92 -17.50 1.70
CA ARG A 269 -6.30 -16.25 2.34
C ARG A 269 -6.64 -15.21 1.28
N HIS A 270 -7.68 -14.44 1.55
CA HIS A 270 -8.21 -13.40 0.67
C HIS A 270 -8.29 -12.09 1.44
N ALA A 271 -8.10 -10.98 0.74
CA ALA A 271 -8.26 -9.64 1.29
C ALA A 271 -9.21 -8.82 0.41
N LEU A 272 -10.13 -8.11 1.07
CA LEU A 272 -11.05 -7.17 0.47
C LEU A 272 -10.77 -5.78 1.02
N THR A 273 -10.31 -4.89 0.14
CA THR A 273 -10.09 -3.48 0.49
C THR A 273 -11.37 -2.70 0.26
N LEU A 274 -12.19 -2.58 1.29
CA LEU A 274 -13.34 -1.70 1.29
C LEU A 274 -12.88 -0.24 1.44
N GLY A 275 -13.69 0.68 0.92
CA GLY A 275 -13.56 2.10 1.25
C GLY A 275 -13.74 2.37 2.75
N SER A 276 -14.12 3.60 3.11
CA SER A 276 -14.21 3.99 4.52
C SER A 276 -15.38 3.41 5.32
N HIS A 277 -16.25 2.56 4.74
CA HIS A 277 -17.49 2.10 5.39
C HIS A 277 -17.87 0.64 5.10
N LEU A 278 -18.01 -0.17 6.15
CA LEU A 278 -18.41 -1.59 6.09
C LEU A 278 -19.88 -1.80 5.66
N ASN A 279 -20.79 -0.89 5.99
CA ASN A 279 -22.21 -0.97 5.59
C ASN A 279 -22.42 -0.98 4.06
N THR A 280 -21.41 -0.63 3.27
CA THR A 280 -21.46 -0.74 1.80
C THR A 280 -21.57 -2.20 1.33
N LEU A 281 -21.15 -3.17 2.16
CA LEU A 281 -21.23 -4.60 1.83
C LEU A 281 -22.65 -5.05 1.48
N THR A 282 -23.66 -4.52 2.17
CA THR A 282 -25.05 -4.98 2.06
C THR A 282 -25.92 -4.10 1.17
N ARG A 283 -25.40 -2.96 0.69
CA ARG A 283 -26.14 -1.99 -0.12
C ARG A 283 -25.94 -2.24 -1.62
N THR A 284 -26.81 -1.64 -2.42
CA THR A 284 -26.81 -1.69 -3.89
C THR A 284 -27.02 -0.30 -4.47
N GLY A 285 -26.44 -0.03 -5.63
CA GLY A 285 -26.62 1.17 -6.43
C GLY A 285 -26.04 2.45 -5.82
N GLN A 286 -25.09 2.35 -4.89
CA GLN A 286 -24.41 3.53 -4.33
C GLN A 286 -23.17 3.92 -5.15
N GLY A 287 -22.75 3.10 -6.10
CA GLY A 287 -21.54 3.35 -6.86
C GLY A 287 -20.28 2.91 -6.11
N THR A 288 -20.40 2.00 -5.15
CA THR A 288 -19.27 1.45 -4.41
C THR A 288 -18.38 0.63 -5.33
N LEU A 289 -17.06 0.67 -5.08
CA LEU A 289 -16.04 -0.07 -5.79
C LEU A 289 -14.99 -0.60 -4.80
N THR A 290 -14.56 -1.83 -4.98
CA THR A 290 -13.56 -2.49 -4.14
C THR A 290 -12.73 -3.49 -4.93
N ALA A 291 -11.61 -3.92 -4.38
CA ALA A 291 -10.77 -4.98 -4.93
C ALA A 291 -10.65 -6.14 -3.94
N LEU A 292 -10.85 -7.35 -4.47
CA LEU A 292 -10.63 -8.62 -3.82
C LEU A 292 -9.36 -9.25 -4.40
N VAL A 293 -8.38 -9.55 -3.54
CA VAL A 293 -7.10 -10.13 -3.93
C VAL A 293 -6.77 -11.35 -3.07
N PRO A 294 -6.02 -12.32 -3.60
CA PRO A 294 -5.31 -13.28 -2.76
C PRO A 294 -4.37 -12.53 -1.82
N ALA A 295 -4.39 -12.90 -0.54
CA ALA A 295 -3.53 -12.33 0.48
C ALA A 295 -2.58 -13.39 1.03
N THR A 296 -1.38 -12.96 1.39
CA THR A 296 -0.45 -13.77 2.18
C THR A 296 -0.78 -13.61 3.65
N ALA A 297 -0.65 -14.68 4.44
CA ALA A 297 -0.81 -14.57 5.89
C ALA A 297 0.10 -13.46 6.43
N PRO A 298 -0.42 -12.57 7.30
CA PRO A 298 0.44 -11.62 7.98
C PRO A 298 1.52 -12.41 8.75
N PRO A 299 2.78 -11.94 8.77
CA PRO A 299 3.80 -12.57 9.60
C PRO A 299 3.28 -12.64 11.04
N GLU A 300 3.51 -13.77 11.72
CA GLU A 300 3.13 -13.90 13.13
C GLU A 300 3.65 -12.68 13.90
N PRO A 301 2.84 -12.11 14.82
CA PRO A 301 3.29 -11.00 15.64
C PRO A 301 4.60 -11.40 16.31
N ALA A 302 5.61 -10.55 16.14
CA ALA A 302 6.90 -10.79 16.76
C ALA A 302 6.69 -11.08 18.26
N PRO A 303 7.42 -12.06 18.82
CA PRO A 303 7.36 -12.31 20.26
C PRO A 303 7.59 -10.99 21.01
N ARG A 304 6.86 -10.82 22.12
CA ARG A 304 6.92 -9.63 22.98
C ARG A 304 8.38 -9.19 23.22
N GLU A 305 8.59 -7.88 23.35
CA GLU A 305 9.89 -7.18 23.53
C GLU A 305 10.89 -7.84 24.50
N GLU A 306 10.43 -8.72 25.39
CA GLU A 306 11.28 -9.42 26.36
C GLU A 306 12.21 -10.49 25.76
N ASP A 307 11.96 -10.98 24.53
CA ASP A 307 12.79 -12.01 23.86
C ASP A 307 13.53 -11.55 22.59
N HIS A 308 13.51 -10.26 22.24
CA HIS A 308 14.16 -9.76 21.01
C HIS A 308 15.69 -9.53 21.22
N PRO A 309 16.57 -9.93 20.26
CA PRO A 309 18.02 -9.76 20.37
C PRO A 309 18.47 -8.28 20.41
N ALA A 310 17.55 -7.31 20.26
CA ALA A 310 17.79 -5.91 20.61
C ALA A 310 18.26 -5.75 22.07
N GLY A 311 17.74 -6.56 23.00
CA GLY A 311 18.20 -6.61 24.39
C GLY A 311 19.62 -7.16 24.56
N VAL A 312 20.12 -7.93 23.58
CA VAL A 312 21.51 -8.45 23.53
C VAL A 312 22.45 -7.40 22.93
N LEU A 313 22.01 -6.67 21.90
CA LEU A 313 22.77 -5.56 21.29
C LEU A 313 22.93 -4.34 22.22
N ALA A 314 21.90 -4.01 23.00
CA ALA A 314 22.00 -2.97 24.04
C ALA A 314 23.04 -3.31 25.12
N ARG A 315 23.34 -4.60 25.32
CA ARG A 315 24.36 -5.10 26.26
C ARG A 315 25.73 -5.29 25.62
N SER A 316 25.84 -5.33 24.28
CA SER A 316 27.09 -5.64 23.57
C SER A 316 28.06 -4.46 23.42
N GLY A 317 27.70 -3.26 23.90
CA GLY A 317 28.67 -2.24 24.31
C GLY A 317 29.64 -1.71 23.26
N ASP A 318 29.21 -0.72 22.47
CA ASP A 318 30.12 0.30 21.96
C ASP A 318 29.60 1.67 22.47
N PRO A 319 30.40 2.50 23.17
CA PRO A 319 29.92 3.62 23.99
C PRO A 319 29.41 4.86 23.19
N GLY A 320 28.98 4.70 21.94
CA GLY A 320 28.65 5.82 21.04
C GLY A 320 27.37 5.69 20.20
N TRP A 321 26.60 4.61 20.38
CA TRP A 321 25.37 4.36 19.61
C TRP A 321 24.29 3.63 20.43
N THR A 322 23.04 3.88 20.08
CA THR A 322 21.84 3.20 20.60
C THR A 322 21.19 2.39 19.48
N VAL A 323 20.60 1.26 19.83
CA VAL A 323 19.88 0.39 18.89
C VAL A 323 18.46 0.21 19.38
N GLU A 324 17.50 0.48 18.50
CA GLU A 324 16.07 0.29 18.69
C GLU A 324 15.56 -0.63 17.59
N PHE A 325 14.50 -1.38 17.85
CA PHE A 325 13.84 -2.18 16.82
C PHE A 325 12.43 -1.65 16.62
N ASP A 326 12.11 -1.30 15.39
CA ASP A 326 10.84 -0.68 15.00
C ASP A 326 10.45 -1.22 13.62
N SER A 327 9.22 -1.73 13.48
CA SER A 327 8.64 -2.11 12.18
C SER A 327 9.51 -3.08 11.35
N GLY A 328 10.15 -4.07 11.98
CA GLY A 328 11.03 -5.03 11.29
C GLY A 328 12.42 -4.49 10.95
N LEU A 329 12.76 -3.28 11.40
CA LEU A 329 14.00 -2.56 11.10
C LEU A 329 14.76 -2.25 12.40
N TYR A 330 16.03 -2.63 12.45
CA TYR A 330 16.93 -2.19 13.53
C TYR A 330 17.41 -0.77 13.25
N ARG A 331 16.95 0.20 14.04
CA ARG A 331 17.38 1.59 13.97
C ARG A 331 18.57 1.81 14.89
N VAL A 332 19.59 2.45 14.35
CA VAL A 332 20.87 2.63 15.02
C VAL A 332 21.22 4.11 14.99
N HIS A 333 21.23 4.76 16.15
CA HIS A 333 21.52 6.18 16.29
C HIS A 333 22.85 6.39 16.99
N GLY A 334 23.66 7.36 16.56
CA GLY A 334 24.92 7.65 17.24
C GLY A 334 25.67 8.83 16.67
N SER A 335 26.85 9.11 17.22
CA SER A 335 27.71 10.24 16.81
C SER A 335 28.72 9.89 15.71
N PHE A 336 28.57 8.73 15.08
CA PHE A 336 29.47 8.25 14.02
C PHE A 336 29.34 9.05 12.72
N THR A 337 30.47 9.25 12.04
CA THR A 337 30.56 9.99 10.78
C THR A 337 30.31 9.12 9.55
N ASN A 338 30.52 7.80 9.66
CA ASN A 338 30.27 6.84 8.60
C ASN A 338 29.27 5.77 9.09
N PRO A 339 28.00 5.81 8.63
CA PRO A 339 26.97 4.87 9.05
C PRO A 339 27.09 3.47 8.42
N VAL A 340 27.90 3.31 7.36
CA VAL A 340 27.98 2.03 6.62
C VAL A 340 28.64 0.90 7.43
N PRO A 341 29.83 1.08 8.03
CA PRO A 341 30.46 0.04 8.85
C PRO A 341 29.63 -0.31 10.08
N VAL A 342 28.94 0.69 10.62
CA VAL A 342 28.04 0.62 11.76
C VAL A 342 26.86 -0.31 11.45
N ALA A 343 26.14 -0.07 10.34
CA ALA A 343 25.05 -0.95 9.92
C ALA A 343 25.53 -2.39 9.64
N ALA A 344 26.68 -2.53 8.98
CA ALA A 344 27.25 -3.83 8.65
C ALA A 344 27.65 -4.64 9.91
N ARG A 345 28.12 -3.96 10.96
CA ARG A 345 28.47 -4.57 12.24
C ARG A 345 27.23 -5.07 12.99
N VAL A 346 26.14 -4.30 13.00
CA VAL A 346 24.88 -4.74 13.63
C VAL A 346 24.31 -5.95 12.91
N VAL A 347 24.33 -5.95 11.57
CA VAL A 347 23.92 -7.13 10.81
C VAL A 347 24.76 -8.35 11.16
N GLU A 348 26.09 -8.22 11.25
CA GLU A 348 26.96 -9.34 11.62
C GLU A 348 26.64 -9.89 13.02
N LEU A 349 26.31 -9.02 13.98
CA LEU A 349 25.91 -9.44 15.32
C LEU A 349 24.55 -10.16 15.34
N LEU A 350 23.63 -9.77 14.45
CA LEU A 350 22.29 -10.36 14.34
C LEU A 350 22.25 -11.61 13.46
N ASP A 351 23.24 -11.81 12.60
CA ASP A 351 23.26 -12.87 11.60
C ASP A 351 23.12 -14.28 12.23
N GLY A 352 23.64 -14.48 13.44
CA GLY A 352 23.53 -15.73 14.18
C GLY A 352 22.27 -15.90 15.03
N GLU A 353 21.54 -14.82 15.28
CA GLU A 353 20.42 -14.76 16.24
C GLU A 353 19.04 -14.69 15.55
N CYS A 354 19.00 -14.31 14.26
CA CYS A 354 17.77 -14.17 13.50
C CYS A 354 17.65 -15.25 12.40
N GLU A 355 16.50 -15.93 12.32
CA GLU A 355 16.22 -16.95 11.28
C GLU A 355 15.78 -16.36 9.92
N GLY A 356 15.82 -15.02 9.75
CA GLY A 356 15.31 -14.32 8.58
C GLY A 356 16.18 -13.16 8.10
N PRO A 357 15.69 -12.37 7.11
CA PRO A 357 16.42 -11.21 6.63
C PRO A 357 16.58 -10.17 7.74
N VAL A 358 17.76 -9.56 7.82
CA VAL A 358 18.08 -8.52 8.80
C VAL A 358 18.14 -7.17 8.10
N LEU A 359 17.32 -6.23 8.55
CA LEU A 359 17.30 -4.86 8.05
C LEU A 359 17.85 -3.93 9.12
N VAL A 360 18.88 -3.14 8.77
CA VAL A 360 19.50 -2.18 9.69
C VAL A 360 19.56 -0.80 9.05
N HIS A 361 19.03 0.20 9.75
CA HIS A 361 19.17 1.61 9.41
C HIS A 361 20.07 2.30 10.43
N ALA A 362 21.28 2.66 10.02
CA ALA A 362 22.20 3.45 10.81
C ALA A 362 22.16 4.93 10.42
N GLN A 363 21.89 5.80 11.40
CA GLN A 363 21.77 7.24 11.22
C GLN A 363 22.75 7.98 12.13
N GLY A 364 23.71 8.67 11.50
CA GLY A 364 24.57 9.64 12.15
C GLY A 364 24.07 11.07 11.92
N PRO A 365 24.79 12.10 12.44
CA PRO A 365 24.34 13.49 12.39
C PRO A 365 24.21 14.08 10.97
N LYS A 366 24.96 13.54 10.00
CA LYS A 366 25.06 14.08 8.63
C LYS A 366 24.92 13.03 7.53
N ALA A 367 24.74 11.76 7.89
CA ALA A 367 24.73 10.65 6.94
C ALA A 367 23.91 9.50 7.51
N TRP A 368 23.37 8.67 6.61
CA TRP A 368 22.68 7.44 6.98
C TRP A 368 23.05 6.30 6.02
N ALA A 369 22.83 5.07 6.48
CA ALA A 369 22.94 3.86 5.68
C ALA A 369 21.81 2.88 6.05
N LEU A 370 21.17 2.31 5.05
CA LEU A 370 20.26 1.19 5.14
C LEU A 370 20.95 -0.03 4.55
N LEU A 371 20.96 -1.11 5.31
CA LEU A 371 21.55 -2.38 4.92
C LEU A 371 20.51 -3.49 5.09
N VAL A 372 20.26 -4.23 4.03
CA VAL A 372 19.33 -5.37 4.02
C VAL A 372 20.14 -6.62 3.75
N TRP A 373 20.10 -7.56 4.67
CA TRP A 373 20.90 -8.77 4.63
C TRP A 373 20.01 -10.01 4.61
N SER A 374 20.13 -10.80 3.56
CA SER A 374 19.49 -12.11 3.44
C SER A 374 20.48 -13.04 2.76
N ARG A 375 21.10 -13.92 3.55
CA ARG A 375 22.26 -14.73 3.12
C ARG A 375 22.01 -15.39 1.75
N PRO A 376 22.96 -15.32 0.80
CA PRO A 376 24.28 -14.65 0.86
C PRO A 376 24.25 -13.20 0.32
N MET A 377 23.09 -12.58 0.17
CA MET A 377 22.90 -11.30 -0.52
C MET A 377 22.77 -10.14 0.46
N MET A 378 23.43 -9.02 0.14
CA MET A 378 23.42 -7.79 0.93
C MET A 378 23.12 -6.59 0.04
N LEU A 379 22.04 -5.87 0.32
CA LEU A 379 21.73 -4.60 -0.31
C LEU A 379 22.17 -3.44 0.59
N LEU A 380 22.81 -2.44 0.00
CA LEU A 380 23.24 -1.21 0.66
C LEU A 380 22.66 0.01 -0.06
N ALA A 381 22.02 0.88 0.72
CA ALA A 381 21.69 2.25 0.36
C ALA A 381 22.33 3.19 1.39
N SER A 382 22.96 4.28 0.96
CA SER A 382 23.57 5.24 1.89
C SER A 382 23.60 6.64 1.29
N ALA A 383 23.48 7.66 2.13
CA ALA A 383 23.59 9.06 1.72
C ALA A 383 24.28 9.91 2.79
N PRO A 384 24.98 11.01 2.42
CA PRO A 384 25.24 11.46 1.05
C PRO A 384 26.39 10.69 0.38
N ARG A 385 27.14 9.89 1.14
CA ARG A 385 28.20 9.05 0.59
C ARG A 385 27.58 7.84 -0.10
N GLY A 386 27.88 7.66 -1.38
CA GLY A 386 27.46 6.50 -2.14
C GLY A 386 26.13 6.66 -2.88
N SER A 387 25.18 7.46 -2.38
CA SER A 387 23.87 7.90 -2.94
C SER A 387 23.27 7.05 -4.06
N ALA A 388 23.37 5.73 -3.97
CA ALA A 388 22.97 4.78 -4.99
C ALA A 388 22.78 3.40 -4.35
N TRP A 389 21.94 2.61 -4.98
CA TRP A 389 21.70 1.22 -4.59
C TRP A 389 22.86 0.32 -4.98
N ARG A 390 23.33 -0.52 -4.06
CA ARG A 390 24.41 -1.49 -4.29
C ARG A 390 24.03 -2.86 -3.75
N LEU A 391 24.06 -3.86 -4.60
CA LEU A 391 23.81 -5.24 -4.25
C LEU A 391 25.13 -6.01 -4.25
N TYR A 392 25.41 -6.66 -3.13
CA TYR A 392 26.58 -7.48 -2.89
C TYR A 392 26.19 -8.93 -2.68
N ARG A 393 27.10 -9.82 -3.04
CA ARG A 393 27.11 -11.23 -2.63
C ARG A 393 28.27 -11.43 -1.66
N VAL A 394 27.96 -12.01 -0.50
CA VAL A 394 28.89 -12.20 0.61
C VAL A 394 28.90 -13.68 0.98
N ASP A 395 29.76 -14.43 0.29
CA ASP A 395 29.96 -15.84 0.59
C ASP A 395 30.93 -16.04 1.78
N PRO A 396 30.72 -17.05 2.65
CA PRO A 396 31.64 -17.41 3.71
C PRO A 396 33.08 -17.66 3.17
N PRO A 397 34.14 -17.31 3.93
CA PRO A 397 34.14 -16.85 5.33
C PRO A 397 33.93 -15.34 5.49
N ALA A 398 33.58 -14.60 4.43
CA ALA A 398 33.37 -13.16 4.54
C ALA A 398 32.06 -12.83 5.25
N THR A 399 32.07 -11.76 6.04
CA THR A 399 30.90 -11.21 6.73
C THR A 399 30.53 -9.82 6.18
N PRO A 400 29.29 -9.34 6.35
CA PRO A 400 28.91 -7.97 6.01
C PRO A 400 29.89 -6.91 6.52
N ALA A 401 30.32 -7.02 7.78
CA ALA A 401 31.30 -6.11 8.38
C ALA A 401 32.67 -6.18 7.69
N SER A 402 33.17 -7.38 7.38
CA SER A 402 34.44 -7.54 6.64
C SER A 402 34.38 -6.93 5.23
N ARG A 403 33.19 -6.91 4.61
CA ARG A 403 32.98 -6.36 3.26
C ARG A 403 32.92 -4.84 3.25
N LEU A 404 32.42 -4.23 4.32
CA LEU A 404 32.12 -2.80 4.39
C LEU A 404 32.92 -2.02 5.44
N GLY A 405 33.88 -2.67 6.11
CA GLY A 405 34.69 -2.07 7.19
C GLY A 405 35.89 -1.21 6.73
N GLY A 406 36.18 -1.12 5.43
CA GLY A 406 37.32 -0.37 4.90
C GLY A 406 37.06 1.13 4.69
N GLU A 407 38.12 1.89 4.36
CA GLU A 407 37.99 3.28 3.90
C GLU A 407 37.39 3.32 2.49
N GLY A 408 36.06 3.42 2.42
CA GLY A 408 35.31 3.54 1.17
C GLY A 408 34.37 2.37 0.91
N LEU A 409 33.60 2.47 -0.18
CA LEU A 409 32.65 1.42 -0.57
C LEU A 409 33.38 0.34 -1.36
N SER A 410 33.34 -0.89 -0.85
CA SER A 410 33.99 -2.04 -1.49
C SER A 410 33.39 -2.33 -2.87
N GLN A 411 34.24 -2.80 -3.79
CA GLN A 411 33.85 -3.39 -5.07
C GLN A 411 33.87 -4.92 -5.03
N VAL A 412 34.45 -5.51 -3.97
CA VAL A 412 34.61 -6.96 -3.86
C VAL A 412 33.27 -7.59 -3.49
N GLY A 413 32.80 -8.54 -4.30
CA GLY A 413 31.48 -9.15 -4.14
C GLY A 413 30.34 -8.25 -4.60
N LEU A 414 30.62 -7.08 -5.18
CA LEU A 414 29.59 -6.23 -5.77
C LEU A 414 29.00 -6.94 -6.99
N VAL A 415 27.73 -7.32 -6.89
CA VAL A 415 26.97 -7.89 -7.99
C VAL A 415 26.49 -6.78 -8.90
N ARG A 416 25.99 -5.68 -8.30
CA ARG A 416 25.44 -4.56 -9.06
C ARG A 416 25.58 -3.25 -8.32
N THR A 417 26.04 -2.21 -9.01
CA THR A 417 25.67 -0.82 -8.69
C THR A 417 24.57 -0.41 -9.65
N SER A 418 23.53 0.21 -9.13
CA SER A 418 22.38 0.60 -9.92
C SER A 418 22.33 2.12 -10.14
N ALA A 419 21.29 2.76 -9.61
CA ALA A 419 20.87 4.11 -9.89
C ALA A 419 20.95 4.93 -8.61
N PRO A 420 20.94 6.27 -8.71
CA PRO A 420 20.78 7.14 -7.56
C PRO A 420 19.57 6.76 -6.71
N LEU A 421 19.62 6.98 -5.39
CA LEU A 421 18.53 6.56 -4.49
C LEU A 421 17.16 7.16 -4.83
N HIS A 422 17.11 8.31 -5.53
CA HIS A 422 15.86 8.93 -6.00
C HIS A 422 15.30 8.32 -7.30
N ARG A 423 15.90 7.24 -7.81
CA ARG A 423 15.42 6.53 -8.99
C ARG A 423 15.19 5.06 -8.65
N ALA A 424 14.28 4.44 -9.41
CA ALA A 424 14.05 3.01 -9.33
C ALA A 424 15.37 2.24 -9.53
N PRO A 425 15.65 1.22 -8.69
CA PRO A 425 16.82 0.40 -8.84
C PRO A 425 16.67 -0.59 -10.01
N HIS A 426 17.79 -1.17 -10.42
CA HIS A 426 17.88 -2.15 -11.47
C HIS A 426 17.07 -3.40 -11.11
N ARG A 427 16.53 -4.10 -12.11
CA ARG A 427 15.67 -5.28 -11.93
C ARG A 427 16.24 -6.35 -10.99
N ASP A 428 17.56 -6.53 -10.96
CA ASP A 428 18.21 -7.50 -10.06
C ASP A 428 18.02 -7.15 -8.57
N ILE A 429 17.99 -5.85 -8.25
CA ILE A 429 17.69 -5.36 -6.90
C ILE A 429 16.19 -5.49 -6.64
N GLY A 430 15.35 -5.14 -7.62
CA GLY A 430 13.90 -5.34 -7.52
C GLY A 430 13.52 -6.80 -7.26
N ALA A 431 14.12 -7.75 -7.99
CA ALA A 431 13.93 -9.17 -7.79
C ALA A 431 14.37 -9.63 -6.39
N PHE A 432 15.53 -9.16 -5.92
CA PHE A 432 15.98 -9.43 -4.54
C PHE A 432 14.97 -8.93 -3.51
N LEU A 433 14.51 -7.69 -3.62
CA LEU A 433 13.52 -7.12 -2.69
C LEU A 433 12.19 -7.87 -2.74
N HIS A 434 11.75 -8.27 -3.93
CA HIS A 434 10.55 -9.09 -4.10
C HIS A 434 10.66 -10.43 -3.36
N THR A 435 11.84 -11.08 -3.32
CA THR A 435 12.01 -12.31 -2.52
C THR A 435 11.86 -12.09 -1.01
N LEU A 436 11.96 -10.84 -0.56
CA LEU A 436 11.78 -10.43 0.84
C LEU A 436 10.36 -9.88 1.10
N GLY A 437 9.46 -9.92 0.11
CA GLY A 437 8.12 -9.35 0.24
C GLY A 437 8.10 -7.83 0.43
N THR A 438 9.13 -7.12 -0.04
CA THR A 438 9.25 -5.67 0.08
C THR A 438 9.69 -5.03 -1.24
N ASP A 439 9.75 -3.70 -1.27
CA ASP A 439 10.25 -2.93 -2.39
C ASP A 439 11.13 -1.76 -1.92
N HIS A 440 11.77 -1.11 -2.88
CA HIS A 440 12.73 -0.04 -2.63
C HIS A 440 12.08 1.24 -2.08
N ILE A 441 10.78 1.45 -2.30
CA ILE A 441 10.03 2.61 -1.81
C ILE A 441 9.73 2.40 -0.34
N THR A 442 9.15 1.25 0.01
CA THR A 442 8.88 0.82 1.38
C THR A 442 10.13 0.98 2.24
N LEU A 443 11.29 0.54 1.72
CA LEU A 443 12.57 0.71 2.39
C LEU A 443 13.00 2.18 2.59
N LEU A 444 12.82 3.05 1.58
CA LEU A 444 13.17 4.47 1.68
C LEU A 444 12.21 5.28 2.55
N GLU A 445 10.93 4.90 2.58
CA GLU A 445 9.92 5.45 3.49
C GLU A 445 10.25 5.13 4.95
N ASN A 446 10.59 3.86 5.24
CA ASN A 446 10.95 3.42 6.58
C ASN A 446 12.16 4.17 7.17
N VAL A 447 13.05 4.69 6.32
CA VAL A 447 14.21 5.50 6.74
C VAL A 447 13.99 7.02 6.60
N GLY A 448 12.78 7.46 6.25
CA GLY A 448 12.41 8.87 6.14
C GLY A 448 13.16 9.63 5.04
N PHE A 449 13.57 8.95 3.97
CA PHE A 449 14.32 9.58 2.86
C PHE A 449 13.40 10.35 1.91
N LEU A 450 12.16 9.88 1.70
CA LEU A 450 11.21 10.51 0.77
C LEU A 450 10.54 11.79 1.31
N ASP A 451 10.76 12.11 2.59
CA ASP A 451 10.15 13.26 3.28
C ASP A 451 11.01 14.52 3.27
N LYS A 452 12.22 14.43 2.76
CA LYS A 452 13.16 15.55 2.72
C LYS A 452 13.09 16.22 1.35
N PRO A 453 12.89 17.55 1.27
CA PRO A 453 13.07 18.26 0.01
C PRO A 453 14.52 18.08 -0.46
N LEU A 454 14.68 17.81 -1.76
CA LEU A 454 15.97 17.57 -2.41
C LEU A 454 16.91 18.78 -2.32
#